data_AF-A0A353CS53-F1
#
_entry.id   AF-A0A353CS53-F1
#
_cell.length_a   1.000
_cell.length_b   1.000
_cell.length_c   1.000
_cell.angle_alpha   90.00
_cell.angle_beta   90.00
_cell.angle_gamma   90.00
#
_symmetry.space_group_name_H-M   'P 1'
#
loop_
_entity.id
_entity.type
_entity.pdbx_description
1 polymer ?
#
loop_
_entity_poly.entity_id
_entity_poly.type
_entity_poly.pdbx_seq_one_letter_code
_entity_poly.pdbx_strand_id
1 'polypeptide(L)' 'MIRLRGLKLSYDTGFSLEVDSLDVRRGEIFAVIGPNGAGKTTLL' A
#
# COMPACT_ATOMS: atom_id res chain seq x y z
N MET A 1 6.00 8.72 12.12
CA MET A 1 4.57 8.66 11.76
C MET A 1 4.52 8.68 10.25
N ILE A 2 3.92 7.67 9.64
CA ILE A 2 3.70 7.58 8.19
C ILE A 2 2.21 7.82 7.96
N ARG A 3 1.89 8.64 6.96
CA ARG A 3 0.51 8.88 6.51
C ARG A 3 0.47 8.85 4.99
N LEU A 4 -0.44 8.05 4.44
CA LEU A 4 -0.78 7.98 3.02
C LEU A 4 -2.26 8.32 2.88
N ARG A 5 -2.59 9.05 1.82
CA ARG A 5 -3.96 9.45 1.47
C ARG A 5 -4.11 9.36 -0.04
N GLY A 6 -5.14 8.65 -0.50
CA GLY A 6 -5.50 8.55 -1.91
C GLY A 6 -4.35 8.09 -2.81
N LEU A 7 -3.54 7.12 -2.38
CA LEU A 7 -2.48 6.58 -3.22
C LEU A 7 -3.13 5.81 -4.36
N LYS A 8 -2.79 6.20 -5.59
CA LYS A 8 -3.14 5.47 -6.81
C LYS A 8 -1.89 5.27 -7.64
N LEU A 9 -1.62 4.03 -8.00
CA LEU A 9 -0.50 3.66 -8.85
C LEU A 9 -0.99 2.67 -9.90
N SER A 10 -0.54 2.85 -11.14
CA SER A 10 -0.85 1.95 -12.23
C SER A 10 0.39 1.74 -13.10
N TYR A 11 0.57 0.51 -13.58
CA TYR A 11 1.60 0.17 -14.55
C TYR A 11 0.94 -0.29 -15.85
N ASP A 12 1.65 -0.14 -16.97
CA ASP A 12 1.18 -0.54 -18.31
C ASP A 12 0.92 -2.05 -18.43
N THR A 13 1.37 -2.84 -17.47
CA THR A 13 1.14 -4.28 -17.36
C THR A 13 -0.28 -4.65 -16.89
N GLY A 14 -1.15 -3.66 -16.67
CA GLY A 14 -2.52 -3.86 -16.19
C GLY A 14 -2.64 -3.99 -14.67
N PHE A 15 -1.54 -3.80 -13.92
CA PHE A 15 -1.57 -3.73 -12.46
C PHE A 15 -2.01 -2.34 -11.99
N SER A 16 -2.92 -2.32 -11.02
CA SER A 16 -3.33 -1.11 -10.30
C SER A 16 -3.35 -1.33 -8.78
N LEU A 17 -2.86 -0.34 -8.05
CA LEU A 17 -2.94 -0.27 -6.59
C LEU A 17 -3.66 1.01 -6.18
N GLU A 18 -4.71 0.86 -5.38
CA GLU A 18 -5.43 1.98 -4.77
C GLU A 18 -5.45 1.82 -3.25
N VAL A 19 -5.03 2.85 -2.53
CA VAL A 19 -5.08 2.91 -1.06
C VAL A 19 -5.70 4.24 -0.65
N ASP A 20 -6.94 4.18 -0.16
CA ASP A 20 -7.70 5.38 0.25
C ASP A 20 -7.02 6.12 1.40
N SER A 21 -6.61 5.39 2.44
CA SER A 21 -5.84 5.96 3.55
C SER A 21 -5.07 4.89 4.32
N LEU A 22 -3.87 5.25 4.78
CA LEU A 22 -3.07 4.46 5.71
C LEU A 22 -2.39 5.40 6.70
N ASP A 23 -2.47 5.09 7.99
CA ASP A 23 -1.76 5.78 9.06
C ASP A 23 -0.99 4.77 9.90
N VAL A 24 0.31 5.00 10.06
CA VAL A 24 1.16 4.19 10.94
C VAL A 24 1.87 5.12 11.93
N ARG A 25 1.60 4.92 13.22
CA ARG A 25 2.17 5.72 14.31
C ARG A 25 3.54 5.17 14.71
N ARG A 26 4.31 5.99 15.42
CA ARG A 26 5.61 5.56 15.94
C ARG A 26 5.39 4.47 16.99
N GLY A 27 6.09 3.35 16.83
CA GLY A 27 5.99 2.20 17.74
C GLY A 27 4.89 1.19 17.37
N GLU A 28 4.07 1.46 16.35
CA GLU A 28 3.11 0.48 15.83
C GLU A 28 3.80 -0.54 14.92
N ILE A 29 3.44 -1.81 15.08
CA ILE A 29 3.79 -2.88 14.15
C ILE A 29 2.60 -3.05 13.20
N PHE A 30 2.87 -2.98 11.91
CA PHE A 30 1.87 -3.13 10.84
C PHE A 30 2.32 -4.21 9.86
N ALA A 31 1.35 -4.92 9.28
CA ALA A 31 1.59 -5.96 8.28
C ALA A 31 0.66 -5.77 7.07
N VAL A 32 1.20 -5.96 5.87
CA VAL A 32 0.42 -6.04 4.62
C VAL A 32 0.29 -7.51 4.24
N ILE A 33 -0.94 -8.01 4.12
CA ILE A 33 -1.23 -9.42 3.78
C ILE A 33 -2.09 -9.48 2.52
N GLY A 34 -1.81 -10.46 1.66
CA GLY A 34 -2.55 -10.67 0.42
C GLY A 34 -1.81 -11.62 -0.53
N PRO A 35 -2.47 -12.07 -1.62
CA PRO A 35 -1.88 -12.97 -2.60
C PRO A 35 -0.69 -12.35 -3.36
N ASN A 36 0.07 -13.17 -4.06
CA ASN A 36 1.14 -12.68 -4.94
C ASN A 36 0.55 -11.78 -6.03
N GLY A 37 1.24 -10.68 -6.34
CA GLY A 37 0.74 -9.67 -7.28
C GLY A 37 -0.26 -8.66 -6.71
N ALA A 38 -0.66 -8.76 -5.43
CA ALA A 38 -1.60 -7.81 -4.81
C ALA A 38 -1.00 -6.41 -4.49
N GLY A 39 0.25 -6.14 -4.87
CA GLY A 39 0.87 -4.82 -4.65
C GLY A 39 1.56 -4.61 -3.30
N LYS A 40 1.83 -5.67 -2.52
CA LYS A 40 2.45 -5.56 -1.18
C LYS A 40 3.83 -4.90 -1.22
N THR A 41 4.74 -5.40 -2.07
CA THR A 41 6.08 -4.82 -2.31
C THR A 41 6.01 -3.47 -3.02
N THR A 42 4.88 -3.17 -3.65
CA THR A 42 4.65 -1.87 -4.26
C THR A 42 4.23 -0.83 -3.22
N LEU A 43 3.60 -1.26 -2.13
CA LEU A 43 3.15 -0.40 -1.02
C LEU A 43 4.22 -0.15 0.05
N LEU A 44 5.12 -1.11 0.29
CA LEU A 44 6.21 -1.06 1.29
C LEU A 44 7.55 -0.75 0.63
#